data_AF-A0AA37TXT5-F1
#
_entry.id   AF-A0AA37TXT5-F1
#
_cell.length_a   1.000
_cell.length_b   1.000
_cell.length_c   1.000
_cell.angle_alpha   90.00
_cell.angle_beta   90.00
_cell.angle_gamma   90.00
#
_symmetry.space_group_name_H-M   'P 1'
#
loop_
_entity.id
_entity.type
_entity.pdbx_description
1 polymer ?
#
loop_
_entity_poly.entity_id
_entity_poly.type
_entity_poly.pdbx_seq_one_letter_code
_entity_poly.pdbx_strand_id
1 'polypeptide(L)'
;MQQIDYYFAPISPFCYLAGNKLEEIAAKYGATIRYIPLNAPALFPRTGGQALADRHEARKIYRLQELRRWSARLGMKLDLQPAFFPANPAPASYAIIAAAKGGGGDLGGLVQAFPRAVWAEGRNVADDAVVQDILTAHGFDPKIADKYMLLAAETYAANLEEAVARGVFGVPFYMVGDERFWGQDRLDDLDLYLSGKLNNA
;
A
#
# COMPACT_ATOMS: atom_id res chain seq x y z
N MET A 1 12.65 17.79 -8.91
CA MET A 1 12.06 16.46 -9.11
C MET A 1 10.93 16.32 -8.11
N GLN A 2 9.72 15.98 -8.53
CA GLN A 2 8.61 15.84 -7.58
C GLN A 2 8.72 14.49 -6.85
N GLN A 3 8.30 14.46 -5.59
CA GLN A 3 8.23 13.24 -4.79
C GLN A 3 6.76 12.95 -4.49
N ILE A 4 6.36 11.69 -4.70
CA ILE A 4 5.05 11.16 -4.36
C ILE A 4 5.22 10.31 -3.10
N ASP A 5 4.59 10.72 -2.02
CA ASP A 5 4.52 9.92 -0.80
C ASP A 5 3.34 8.96 -0.89
N TYR A 6 3.62 7.65 -0.83
CA TYR A 6 2.61 6.60 -0.91
C TYR A 6 2.44 5.91 0.44
N TYR A 7 1.33 6.21 1.12
CA TYR A 7 0.91 5.56 2.35
C TYR A 7 0.01 4.36 2.06
N PHE A 8 0.35 3.20 2.60
CA PHE A 8 -0.38 1.96 2.32
C PHE A 8 -0.32 0.94 3.45
N ALA A 9 -1.16 -0.09 3.33
CA ALA A 9 -1.06 -1.30 4.15
C ALA A 9 -0.90 -2.52 3.23
N PRO A 10 0.11 -3.38 3.44
CA PRO A 10 0.41 -4.54 2.57
C PRO A 10 -0.70 -5.61 2.49
N ILE A 11 -1.76 -5.48 3.29
CA ILE A 11 -2.92 -6.37 3.30
C ILE A 11 -4.19 -5.72 2.73
N SER A 12 -4.11 -4.48 2.26
CA SER A 12 -5.28 -3.75 1.74
C SER A 12 -5.62 -4.20 0.32
N PRO A 13 -6.88 -4.58 0.03
CA PRO A 13 -7.27 -4.95 -1.33
C PRO A 13 -7.25 -3.76 -2.28
N PHE A 14 -7.50 -2.55 -1.77
CA PHE A 14 -7.46 -1.35 -2.59
C PHE A 14 -6.03 -0.94 -2.93
N CYS A 15 -5.04 -1.30 -2.09
CA CYS A 15 -3.63 -1.17 -2.46
C CYS A 15 -3.27 -2.20 -3.55
N TYR A 16 -3.77 -3.43 -3.47
CA TYR A 16 -3.62 -4.39 -4.58
C TYR A 16 -4.23 -3.88 -5.89
N LEU A 17 -5.45 -3.33 -5.84
CA LEU A 17 -6.15 -2.80 -7.01
C LEU A 17 -5.54 -1.49 -7.55
N ALA A 18 -4.57 -0.87 -6.86
CA ALA A 18 -3.79 0.22 -7.42
C ALA A 18 -2.85 -0.25 -8.55
N GLY A 19 -2.49 -1.54 -8.55
CA GLY A 19 -1.64 -2.11 -9.59
C GLY A 19 -0.25 -1.48 -9.60
N ASN A 20 0.27 -1.28 -10.79
CA ASN A 20 1.54 -0.60 -11.10
C ASN A 20 1.31 0.85 -11.60
N LYS A 21 0.08 1.37 -11.51
CA LYS A 21 -0.29 2.64 -12.13
C LYS A 21 0.43 3.83 -11.47
N LEU A 22 0.73 3.75 -10.17
CA LEU A 22 1.54 4.77 -9.50
C LEU A 22 2.95 4.84 -10.10
N GLU A 23 3.59 3.69 -10.30
CA GLU A 23 4.92 3.57 -10.89
C GLU A 23 4.94 4.07 -12.34
N GLU A 24 3.91 3.75 -13.13
CA GLU A 24 3.75 4.27 -14.49
C GLU A 24 3.65 5.80 -14.51
N ILE A 25 2.85 6.37 -13.61
CA ILE A 25 2.70 7.82 -13.45
C ILE A 25 4.03 8.46 -13.03
N ALA A 26 4.72 7.88 -12.04
CA ALA A 26 5.99 8.41 -11.56
C ALA A 26 7.05 8.40 -12.67
N ALA A 27 7.15 7.30 -13.43
CA ALA A 27 8.05 7.18 -14.56
C ALA A 27 7.72 8.21 -15.66
N LYS A 28 6.44 8.39 -16.00
CA LYS A 28 5.97 9.34 -17.03
C LYS A 28 6.42 10.78 -16.77
N TYR A 29 6.49 11.21 -15.51
CA TYR A 29 6.87 12.58 -15.13
C TYR A 29 8.25 12.70 -14.47
N GLY A 30 9.03 11.61 -14.41
CA GLY A 30 10.30 11.58 -13.70
C GLY A 30 10.18 11.93 -12.22
N ALA A 31 9.06 11.56 -11.59
CA ALA A 31 8.86 11.71 -10.15
C ALA A 31 9.46 10.51 -9.38
N THR A 32 9.76 10.73 -8.12
CA THR A 32 10.21 9.67 -7.19
C THR A 32 9.05 9.23 -6.30
N ILE A 33 9.07 7.99 -5.84
CA ILE A 33 8.07 7.47 -4.90
C ILE A 33 8.74 7.16 -3.57
N ARG A 34 8.18 7.67 -2.47
CA ARG A 34 8.50 7.23 -1.11
C ARG A 34 7.40 6.29 -0.64
N TYR A 35 7.76 5.02 -0.42
CA TYR A 35 6.85 3.98 0.05
C TYR A 35 6.76 3.97 1.58
N ILE A 36 5.56 4.16 2.13
CA ILE A 36 5.31 4.40 3.55
C ILE A 36 4.27 3.38 4.06
N PRO A 37 4.67 2.12 4.33
CA PRO A 37 3.75 1.15 4.92
C PRO A 37 3.38 1.57 6.35
N LEU A 38 2.11 1.43 6.71
CA LEU A 38 1.58 1.81 8.03
C LEU A 38 0.51 0.84 8.55
N ASN A 39 0.23 0.95 9.85
CA ASN A 39 -0.83 0.19 10.52
C ASN A 39 -2.21 0.82 10.26
N ALA A 40 -2.89 0.40 9.20
CA ALA A 40 -4.19 0.97 8.82
C ALA A 40 -5.29 0.78 9.89
N PRO A 41 -5.43 -0.38 10.56
CA PRO A 41 -6.35 -0.52 11.69
C PRO A 41 -6.14 0.51 12.81
N ALA A 42 -4.89 0.86 13.11
CA ALA A 42 -4.57 1.89 14.11
C ALA A 42 -4.75 3.32 13.58
N LEU A 43 -4.62 3.53 12.27
CA LEU A 43 -4.84 4.83 11.62
C LEU A 43 -6.31 5.26 11.71
N PHE A 44 -7.23 4.38 11.30
CA PHE A 44 -8.64 4.75 11.11
C PHE A 44 -9.28 5.49 12.30
N PRO A 45 -9.26 4.99 13.56
CA PRO A 45 -9.91 5.67 14.67
C PRO A 45 -9.27 7.03 15.01
N ARG A 46 -7.99 7.23 14.67
CA ARG A 46 -7.26 8.49 14.93
C ARG A 46 -7.63 9.61 13.96
N THR A 47 -8.29 9.27 12.84
CA THR A 47 -8.66 10.20 11.77
C THR A 47 -10.14 10.13 11.40
N GLY A 48 -10.99 9.68 12.33
CA GLY A 48 -12.45 9.64 12.16
C GLY A 48 -13.00 8.46 11.35
N GLY A 49 -12.15 7.51 10.96
CA GLY A 49 -12.53 6.25 10.32
C GLY A 49 -12.82 5.12 11.31
N GLN A 50 -13.34 4.01 10.79
CA GLN A 50 -13.55 2.76 11.55
C GLN A 50 -12.77 1.60 10.91
N ALA A 51 -12.22 0.73 11.77
CA ALA A 51 -11.69 -0.56 11.36
C ALA A 51 -12.79 -1.40 10.70
N LEU A 52 -12.40 -2.28 9.76
CA LEU A 52 -13.36 -3.02 8.93
C LEU A 52 -14.35 -3.85 9.76
N ALA A 53 -13.88 -4.47 10.84
CA ALA A 53 -14.71 -5.29 11.73
C ALA A 53 -15.86 -4.48 12.35
N ASP A 54 -15.61 -3.21 12.70
CA ASP A 54 -16.53 -2.33 13.41
C ASP A 54 -17.45 -1.53 12.47
N ARG A 55 -17.24 -1.61 11.15
CA ARG A 55 -18.09 -0.91 10.17
C ARG A 55 -19.50 -1.51 10.16
N HIS A 56 -20.48 -0.64 9.97
CA HIS A 56 -21.86 -1.03 9.71
C HIS A 56 -21.97 -1.98 8.50
N GLU A 57 -22.92 -2.91 8.54
CA GLU A 57 -23.09 -3.95 7.52
C GLU A 57 -23.27 -3.39 6.10
N ALA A 58 -24.03 -2.30 5.95
CA ALA A 58 -24.17 -1.59 4.68
C ALA A 58 -22.82 -1.20 4.03
N ARG A 59 -21.81 -0.79 4.83
CA ARG A 59 -20.47 -0.46 4.32
C ARG A 59 -19.67 -1.72 3.97
N LYS A 60 -19.87 -2.82 4.69
CA LYS A 60 -19.23 -4.12 4.39
C LYS A 60 -19.75 -4.69 3.06
N ILE A 61 -21.07 -4.68 2.87
CA ILE A 61 -21.72 -5.09 1.61
C ILE A 61 -21.22 -4.23 0.45
N TYR A 62 -21.25 -2.89 0.60
CA TYR A 62 -20.79 -1.98 -0.44
C TYR A 62 -19.31 -2.22 -0.81
N ARG A 63 -18.45 -2.42 0.19
CA ARG A 63 -17.03 -2.76 -0.03
C ARG A 63 -16.89 -4.00 -0.92
N LEU A 64 -17.62 -5.08 -0.66
CA LEU A 64 -17.54 -6.30 -1.48
C LEU A 64 -18.02 -6.07 -2.93
N GLN A 65 -19.05 -5.24 -3.12
CA GLN A 65 -19.48 -4.86 -4.47
C GLN A 65 -18.38 -4.08 -5.22
N GLU A 66 -17.74 -3.12 -4.54
CA GLU A 66 -16.66 -2.33 -5.12
C GLU A 66 -15.45 -3.20 -5.47
N LEU A 67 -15.04 -4.12 -4.58
CA LEU A 67 -13.96 -5.05 -4.87
C LEU A 67 -14.24 -5.88 -6.12
N ARG A 68 -15.47 -6.39 -6.28
CA ARG A 68 -15.89 -7.13 -7.48
C ARG A 68 -15.88 -6.26 -8.74
N ARG A 69 -16.37 -5.02 -8.66
CA ARG A 69 -16.44 -4.11 -9.83
C ARG A 69 -15.04 -3.69 -10.27
N TRP A 70 -14.19 -3.31 -9.32
CA TRP A 70 -12.83 -2.87 -9.61
C TRP A 70 -11.95 -4.00 -10.11
N SER A 71 -12.03 -5.20 -9.52
CA SER A 71 -11.29 -6.35 -10.02
C SER A 71 -11.68 -6.69 -11.46
N ALA A 72 -12.97 -6.70 -11.79
CA ALA A 72 -13.47 -6.90 -13.15
C ALA A 72 -13.03 -5.79 -14.11
N ARG A 73 -13.13 -4.52 -13.68
CA ARG A 73 -12.72 -3.35 -14.49
C ARG A 73 -11.24 -3.39 -14.85
N LEU A 74 -10.39 -3.82 -13.92
CA LEU A 74 -8.94 -3.87 -14.10
C LEU A 74 -8.45 -5.20 -14.68
N GLY A 75 -9.32 -6.20 -14.84
CA GLY A 75 -8.92 -7.54 -15.25
C GLY A 75 -8.02 -8.26 -14.23
N MET A 76 -8.05 -7.84 -12.96
CA MET A 76 -7.20 -8.37 -11.89
C MET A 76 -7.93 -9.46 -11.12
N LYS A 77 -7.32 -10.65 -10.99
CA LYS A 77 -7.86 -11.72 -10.13
C LYS A 77 -7.93 -11.23 -8.69
N LEU A 78 -9.09 -11.37 -8.05
CA LEU A 78 -9.28 -11.02 -6.63
C LEU A 78 -10.27 -12.01 -6.01
N ASP A 79 -9.82 -12.70 -4.96
CA ASP A 79 -10.67 -13.46 -4.06
C ASP A 79 -11.37 -12.50 -3.09
N LEU A 80 -12.69 -12.55 -3.02
CA LEU A 80 -13.47 -11.70 -2.12
C LEU A 80 -13.40 -12.16 -0.66
N GLN A 81 -12.96 -13.40 -0.42
CA GLN A 81 -12.85 -14.04 0.88
C GLN A 81 -11.50 -14.76 1.02
N PRO A 82 -10.36 -14.04 0.90
CA PRO A 82 -9.05 -14.68 0.90
C PRO A 82 -8.76 -15.31 2.27
N ALA A 83 -8.21 -16.53 2.25
CA ALA A 83 -8.07 -17.39 3.42
C ALA A 83 -7.35 -16.75 4.63
N PHE A 84 -6.43 -15.83 4.38
CA PHE A 84 -5.57 -15.24 5.42
C PHE A 84 -5.92 -13.79 5.76
N PHE A 85 -6.99 -13.20 5.22
CA PHE A 85 -7.35 -11.84 5.58
C PHE A 85 -8.27 -11.77 6.81
N PRO A 86 -7.99 -10.91 7.81
CA PRO A 86 -6.82 -10.03 7.94
C PRO A 86 -5.61 -10.72 8.58
N ALA A 87 -4.49 -10.79 7.85
CA ALA A 87 -3.19 -11.23 8.39
C ALA A 87 -2.51 -10.09 9.15
N ASN A 88 -1.54 -10.40 10.01
CA ASN A 88 -0.67 -9.39 10.61
C ASN A 88 0.18 -8.73 9.49
N PRO A 89 0.06 -7.40 9.25
CA PRO A 89 0.79 -6.74 8.18
C PRO A 89 2.23 -6.36 8.55
N ALA A 90 2.63 -6.49 9.83
CA ALA A 90 3.91 -6.01 10.31
C ALA A 90 5.12 -6.69 9.63
N PRO A 91 5.20 -8.02 9.46
CA PRO A 91 6.34 -8.66 8.79
C PRO A 91 6.55 -8.15 7.35
N ALA A 92 5.48 -8.07 6.55
CA ALA A 92 5.51 -7.50 5.21
C ALA A 92 5.94 -6.02 5.21
N SER A 93 5.44 -5.23 6.18
CA SER A 93 5.78 -3.81 6.30
C SER A 93 7.25 -3.62 6.65
N TYR A 94 7.80 -4.45 7.54
CA TYR A 94 9.21 -4.41 7.91
C TYR A 94 10.11 -4.81 6.75
N ALA A 95 9.72 -5.85 5.99
CA ALA A 95 10.43 -6.26 4.78
C ALA A 95 10.52 -5.12 3.76
N ILE A 96 9.43 -4.39 3.52
CA ILE A 96 9.42 -3.22 2.61
C ILE A 96 10.35 -2.12 3.11
N ILE A 97 10.29 -1.78 4.41
CA ILE A 97 11.13 -0.72 4.97
C ILE A 97 12.62 -1.12 4.90
N ALA A 98 12.93 -2.36 5.23
CA ALA A 98 14.27 -2.91 5.15
C ALA A 98 14.79 -2.92 3.70
N ALA A 99 13.96 -3.32 2.74
CA ALA A 99 14.26 -3.29 1.31
C ALA A 99 14.52 -1.87 0.81
N ALA A 100 13.71 -0.90 1.23
CA ALA A 100 13.92 0.52 0.91
C ALA A 100 15.26 1.04 1.47
N LYS A 101 15.68 0.58 2.66
CA LYS A 101 16.95 0.97 3.27
C LYS A 101 18.16 0.29 2.63
N GLY A 102 18.07 -1.01 2.36
CA GLY A 102 19.18 -1.80 1.85
C GLY A 102 19.38 -1.70 0.35
N GLY A 103 18.33 -1.39 -0.41
CA GLY A 103 18.36 -1.29 -1.87
C GLY A 103 18.52 -2.63 -2.58
N GLY A 104 18.76 -2.59 -3.90
CA GLY A 104 19.16 -3.75 -4.70
C GLY A 104 18.07 -4.44 -5.53
N GLY A 105 16.78 -4.18 -5.26
CA GLY A 105 15.67 -4.83 -5.95
C GLY A 105 14.58 -3.87 -6.43
N ASP A 106 13.49 -4.44 -6.95
CA ASP A 106 12.31 -3.72 -7.42
C ASP A 106 11.35 -3.44 -6.25
N LEU A 107 11.49 -2.26 -5.64
CA LEU A 107 10.68 -1.87 -4.49
C LEU A 107 9.19 -1.69 -4.83
N GLY A 108 8.87 -1.15 -6.01
CA GLY A 108 7.47 -0.97 -6.44
C GLY A 108 6.79 -2.31 -6.66
N GLY A 109 7.47 -3.24 -7.35
CA GLY A 109 7.00 -4.61 -7.50
C GLY A 109 6.83 -5.32 -6.16
N LEU A 110 7.78 -5.15 -5.23
CA LEU A 110 7.70 -5.72 -3.88
C LEU A 110 6.45 -5.23 -3.12
N VAL A 111 6.19 -3.92 -3.14
CA VAL A 111 5.03 -3.32 -2.51
C VAL A 111 3.72 -3.88 -3.07
N GLN A 112 3.66 -4.09 -4.38
CA GLN A 112 2.48 -4.66 -5.03
C GLN A 112 2.34 -6.18 -4.83
N ALA A 113 3.44 -6.89 -4.59
CA ALA A 113 3.45 -8.33 -4.42
C ALA A 113 2.77 -8.79 -3.12
N PHE A 114 2.94 -8.07 -2.01
CA PHE A 114 2.32 -8.44 -0.74
C PHE A 114 0.79 -8.47 -0.77
N PRO A 115 0.09 -7.40 -1.20
CA PRO A 115 -1.36 -7.44 -1.24
C PRO A 115 -1.85 -8.38 -2.36
N ARG A 116 -1.10 -8.58 -3.45
CA ARG A 116 -1.38 -9.65 -4.44
C ARG A 116 -1.34 -11.05 -3.81
N ALA A 117 -0.31 -11.33 -3.00
CA ALA A 117 -0.14 -12.60 -2.33
C ALA A 117 -1.36 -12.94 -1.46
N VAL A 118 -1.92 -11.95 -0.76
CA VAL A 118 -3.16 -12.13 0.02
C VAL A 118 -4.38 -12.31 -0.89
N TRP A 119 -4.62 -11.35 -1.79
CA TRP A 119 -5.91 -11.20 -2.47
C TRP A 119 -6.07 -12.03 -3.74
N ALA A 120 -4.99 -12.50 -4.36
CA ALA A 120 -5.05 -13.26 -5.62
C ALA A 120 -4.45 -14.67 -5.50
N GLU A 121 -3.48 -14.84 -4.61
CA GLU A 121 -2.69 -16.08 -4.45
C GLU A 121 -3.07 -16.87 -3.20
N GLY A 122 -3.81 -16.27 -2.25
CA GLY A 122 -4.24 -16.94 -1.02
C GLY A 122 -3.07 -17.30 -0.10
N ARG A 123 -2.06 -16.43 0.02
CA ARG A 123 -0.84 -16.64 0.82
C ARG A 123 -0.86 -15.82 2.11
N ASN A 124 -0.22 -16.34 3.15
CA ASN A 124 -0.11 -15.67 4.45
C ASN A 124 1.12 -14.77 4.52
N VAL A 125 0.94 -13.45 4.42
CA VAL A 125 2.06 -12.48 4.50
C VAL A 125 2.56 -12.21 5.92
N ALA A 126 2.03 -12.92 6.92
CA ALA A 126 2.59 -12.96 8.27
C ALA A 126 3.58 -14.13 8.46
N ASP A 127 3.72 -15.02 7.48
CA ASP A 127 4.67 -16.13 7.48
C ASP A 127 6.01 -15.68 6.90
N ASP A 128 7.09 -15.86 7.66
CA ASP A 128 8.45 -15.46 7.27
C ASP A 128 8.89 -16.13 5.95
N ALA A 129 8.51 -17.38 5.71
CA ALA A 129 8.87 -18.07 4.47
C ALA A 129 8.19 -17.42 3.25
N VAL A 130 6.95 -16.97 3.40
CA VAL A 130 6.24 -16.23 2.34
C VAL A 130 6.88 -14.87 2.10
N VAL A 131 7.28 -14.16 3.17
CA VAL A 131 7.96 -12.87 3.06
C VAL A 131 9.32 -13.02 2.35
N GLN A 132 10.11 -14.02 2.72
CA GLN A 132 11.42 -14.31 2.10
C GLN A 132 11.31 -14.68 0.63
N ASP A 133 10.32 -15.49 0.25
CA ASP A 133 10.05 -15.85 -1.14
C ASP A 133 9.70 -14.61 -1.98
N ILE A 134 8.80 -13.76 -1.48
CA ILE A 134 8.42 -12.51 -2.16
C ILE A 134 9.63 -11.56 -2.30
N LEU A 135 10.45 -11.40 -1.25
CA LEU A 135 11.68 -10.59 -1.32
C LEU A 135 12.62 -11.10 -2.42
N THR A 136 12.86 -12.41 -2.45
CA THR A 136 13.74 -13.05 -3.43
C THR A 136 13.22 -12.84 -4.86
N ALA A 137 11.91 -13.04 -5.08
CA ALA A 137 11.28 -12.86 -6.39
C ALA A 137 11.39 -11.42 -6.92
N HIS A 138 11.58 -10.43 -6.05
CA HIS A 138 11.76 -9.03 -6.39
C HIS A 138 13.21 -8.52 -6.26
N GLY A 139 14.18 -9.44 -6.17
CA GLY A 139 15.61 -9.12 -6.24
C GLY A 139 16.23 -8.61 -4.94
N PHE A 140 15.56 -8.81 -3.80
CA PHE A 140 16.11 -8.46 -2.50
C PHE A 140 16.71 -9.68 -1.79
N ASP A 141 17.64 -9.43 -0.87
CA ASP A 141 18.10 -10.46 0.08
C ASP A 141 16.90 -10.94 0.92
N PRO A 142 16.58 -12.25 0.95
CA PRO A 142 15.47 -12.77 1.74
C PRO A 142 15.60 -12.43 3.23
N LYS A 143 16.83 -12.25 3.73
CA LYS A 143 17.09 -11.91 5.15
C LYS A 143 17.27 -10.42 5.40
N ILE A 144 16.93 -9.56 4.42
CA ILE A 144 17.08 -8.11 4.57
C ILE A 144 16.27 -7.57 5.75
N ALA A 145 15.10 -8.15 6.04
CA ALA A 145 14.27 -7.79 7.18
C ALA A 145 15.01 -8.01 8.51
N ASP A 146 15.70 -9.14 8.68
CA ASP A 146 16.47 -9.46 9.89
C ASP A 146 17.59 -8.44 10.12
N LYS A 147 18.28 -8.05 9.04
CA LYS A 147 19.39 -7.09 9.08
C LYS A 147 18.95 -5.70 9.56
N TYR A 148 17.71 -5.29 9.26
CA TYR A 148 17.18 -3.96 9.58
C TYR A 148 15.99 -4.01 10.55
N MET A 149 15.79 -5.10 11.29
CA MET A 149 14.57 -5.36 12.07
C MET A 149 14.21 -4.20 13.02
N LEU A 150 15.16 -3.73 13.83
CA LEU A 150 14.92 -2.63 14.78
C LEU A 150 14.53 -1.33 14.06
N LEU A 151 15.30 -0.95 13.02
CA LEU A 151 15.02 0.22 12.19
C LEU A 151 13.63 0.13 11.55
N ALA A 152 13.28 -1.05 11.03
CA ALA A 152 12.03 -1.27 10.34
C ALA A 152 10.83 -1.18 11.29
N ALA A 153 10.96 -1.72 12.51
CA ALA A 153 9.93 -1.61 13.54
C ALA A 153 9.72 -0.15 13.99
N GLU A 154 10.78 0.58 14.27
CA GLU A 154 10.73 2.00 14.65
C GLU A 154 10.14 2.87 13.54
N THR A 155 10.59 2.65 12.30
CA THR A 155 10.09 3.37 11.12
C THR A 155 8.61 3.09 10.88
N TYR A 156 8.15 1.86 11.05
CA TYR A 156 6.72 1.52 10.89
C TYR A 156 5.83 2.24 11.91
N ALA A 157 6.30 2.39 13.15
CA ALA A 157 5.60 3.19 14.17
C ALA A 157 5.62 4.69 13.80
N ALA A 158 6.78 5.22 13.39
CA ALA A 158 6.92 6.61 12.96
C ALA A 158 6.07 6.95 11.72
N ASN A 159 5.95 6.03 10.77
CA ASN A 159 5.10 6.17 9.58
C ASN A 159 3.64 6.41 9.96
N LEU A 160 3.14 5.73 10.99
CA LEU A 160 1.77 5.92 11.48
C LEU A 160 1.60 7.32 12.10
N GLU A 161 2.55 7.77 12.91
CA GLU A 161 2.52 9.10 13.52
C GLU A 161 2.58 10.20 12.44
N GLU A 162 3.46 10.05 11.45
CA GLU A 162 3.58 10.96 10.31
C GLU A 162 2.26 11.02 9.52
N ALA A 163 1.67 9.87 9.21
CA ALA A 163 0.42 9.78 8.46
C ALA A 163 -0.72 10.52 9.18
N VAL A 164 -0.86 10.34 10.50
CA VAL A 164 -1.87 11.06 11.30
C VAL A 164 -1.61 12.56 11.30
N ALA A 165 -0.36 12.98 11.52
CA ALA A 165 0.00 14.40 11.53
C ALA A 165 -0.25 15.10 10.17
N ARG A 166 -0.12 14.37 9.06
CA ARG A 166 -0.32 14.91 7.70
C ARG A 166 -1.77 14.79 7.19
N GLY A 167 -2.66 14.22 8.00
CA GLY A 167 -4.08 14.08 7.68
C GLY A 167 -4.38 12.93 6.71
N VAL A 168 -3.55 11.88 6.69
CA VAL A 168 -3.84 10.63 5.98
C VAL A 168 -4.90 9.87 6.77
N PHE A 169 -6.02 9.51 6.14
CA PHE A 169 -7.16 8.89 6.84
C PHE A 169 -7.57 7.52 6.29
N GLY A 170 -6.79 6.99 5.35
CA GLY A 170 -7.02 5.67 4.77
C GLY A 170 -5.87 5.25 3.86
N VAL A 171 -6.04 4.10 3.20
CA VAL A 171 -5.03 3.51 2.30
C VAL A 171 -5.73 2.86 1.08
N PRO A 172 -5.14 2.89 -0.13
CA PRO A 172 -3.92 3.60 -0.51
C PRO A 172 -4.13 5.13 -0.49
N PHE A 173 -3.09 5.88 -0.14
CA PHE A 173 -3.14 7.34 -0.08
C PHE A 173 -1.85 7.92 -0.62
N TYR A 174 -1.96 8.90 -1.52
CA TYR A 174 -0.84 9.52 -2.20
C TYR A 174 -0.80 11.01 -1.86
N MET A 175 0.41 11.54 -1.66
CA MET A 175 0.62 12.97 -1.46
C MET A 175 1.74 13.52 -2.34
N VAL A 176 1.54 14.72 -2.88
CA VAL A 176 2.57 15.51 -3.58
C VAL A 176 2.57 16.91 -2.98
N GLY A 177 3.58 17.22 -2.16
CA GLY A 177 3.52 18.39 -1.29
C GLY A 177 2.35 18.30 -0.31
N ASP A 178 1.43 19.27 -0.39
CA ASP A 178 0.22 19.34 0.44
C ASP A 178 -1.03 18.72 -0.21
N GLU A 179 -0.94 18.34 -1.49
CA GLU A 179 -2.04 17.74 -2.25
C GLU A 179 -2.23 16.27 -1.89
N ARG A 180 -3.49 15.85 -1.85
CA ARG A 180 -3.92 14.56 -1.27
C ARG A 180 -4.83 13.80 -2.22
N PHE A 181 -4.50 12.53 -2.46
CA PHE A 181 -5.24 11.63 -3.34
C PHE A 181 -5.49 10.32 -2.61
N TRP A 182 -6.75 10.03 -2.26
CA TRP A 182 -7.11 8.83 -1.50
C TRP A 182 -7.87 7.82 -2.35
N GLY A 183 -7.29 6.62 -2.49
CA GLY A 183 -7.89 5.50 -3.23
C GLY A 183 -7.18 5.20 -4.54
N GLN A 184 -7.26 3.94 -4.96
CA GLN A 184 -6.80 3.46 -6.26
C GLN A 184 -7.43 4.21 -7.44
N ASP A 185 -8.62 4.76 -7.20
CA ASP A 185 -9.44 5.51 -8.15
C ASP A 185 -9.11 7.00 -8.21
N ARG A 186 -8.11 7.47 -7.44
CA ARG A 186 -7.57 8.84 -7.51
C ARG A 186 -6.23 8.93 -8.23
N LEU A 187 -5.71 7.82 -8.77
CA LEU A 187 -4.48 7.84 -9.56
C LEU A 187 -4.63 8.60 -10.89
N ASP A 188 -5.83 8.65 -11.47
CA ASP A 188 -6.09 9.49 -12.65
C ASP A 188 -6.01 10.99 -12.30
N ASP A 189 -6.55 11.38 -11.14
CA ASP A 189 -6.44 12.76 -10.65
C ASP A 189 -4.98 13.12 -10.33
N LEU A 190 -4.23 12.19 -9.74
CA LEU A 190 -2.79 12.36 -9.53
C LEU A 190 -2.03 12.54 -10.85
N ASP A 191 -2.35 11.75 -11.90
CA ASP A 191 -1.76 11.92 -13.24
C ASP A 191 -2.05 13.31 -13.81
N LEU A 192 -3.31 13.77 -13.72
CA LEU A 192 -3.72 15.10 -14.18
C LEU A 192 -3.09 16.24 -13.37
N TYR A 193 -2.88 16.04 -12.07
CA TYR A 193 -2.17 16.97 -11.20
C TYR A 193 -0.71 17.14 -11.62
N LEU A 194 0.01 16.02 -11.80
CA LEU A 194 1.41 16.04 -12.22
C LEU A 194 1.59 16.58 -13.65
N SER A 195 0.58 16.44 -14.50
CA SER A 195 0.55 17.06 -15.82
C SER A 195 0.27 18.57 -15.79
N GLY A 196 0.01 19.18 -14.63
CA GLY A 196 -0.35 20.58 -14.46
C GLY A 196 -1.78 20.94 -14.87
N LYS A 197 -2.64 19.96 -15.19
CA LYS A 197 -4.02 20.21 -15.62
C LYS A 197 -4.96 20.56 -14.46
N LEU A 198 -4.65 20.09 -13.25
CA LEU A 198 -5.39 20.45 -12.03
C LEU A 198 -4.79 21.66 -11.29
N ASN A 199 -3.56 22.08 -11.62
CA ASN A 199 -2.84 23.14 -10.92
C ASN A 199 -3.26 24.56 -11.35
N ASN A 200 -4.10 24.67 -12.39
CA ASN A 200 -4.51 25.93 -13.01
C ASN A 200 -5.95 26.34 -12.66
N ALA A 201 -6.50 25.87 -11.54
CA ALA A 201 -7.82 26.27 -11.04
C ALA A 201 -7.71 27.39 -9.99
#